data_AF-U5VVX9-F1
#
_entry.id   AF-U5VVX9-F1
#
_cell.length_a   1.000
_cell.length_b   1.000
_cell.length_c   1.000
_cell.angle_alpha   90.00
_cell.angle_beta   90.00
_cell.angle_gamma   90.00
#
_symmetry.space_group_name_H-M   'P 1'
#
loop_
_entity.id
_entity.type
_entity.pdbx_description
1 polymer ?
#
loop_
_entity_poly.entity_id
_entity_poly.type
_entity_poly.pdbx_seq_one_letter_code
_entity_poly.pdbx_strand_id
1 'polypeptide(L)'
;MVRVTVSGDVDAGTAPMLDRALQQALDQGQDRLEIDLAGVTHFSCAGLVVLVQTAERCRGDFVVVRTAAAVRRLLRVLDPPPLPSASSEGVTAELRF
;
A
#
# COMPACT_ATOMS: atom_id res chain seq x y z
N MET A 1 -4.92 -1.11 13.48
CA MET A 1 -4.58 -1.58 12.11
C MET A 1 -5.65 -1.07 11.18
N VAL A 2 -5.25 -0.30 10.16
CA VAL A 2 -6.16 0.25 9.17
C VAL A 2 -5.92 -0.44 7.83
N ARG A 3 -7.01 -0.77 7.13
CA ARG A 3 -6.95 -1.25 5.75
C ARG A 3 -7.26 -0.11 4.80
N VAL A 4 -6.34 0.13 3.87
CA VAL A 4 -6.51 1.08 2.76
C VAL A 4 -6.74 0.27 1.49
N THR A 5 -7.93 0.41 0.90
CA THR A 5 -8.27 -0.26 -0.35
C THR A 5 -8.03 0.68 -1.52
N VAL A 6 -7.26 0.21 -2.50
CA VAL A 6 -6.87 0.95 -3.72
C VAL A 6 -7.57 0.31 -4.92
N SER A 7 -8.27 1.13 -5.71
CA SER A 7 -8.94 0.68 -6.94
C SER A 7 -8.69 1.64 -8.10
N GLY A 8 -8.48 1.12 -9.31
CA GLY A 8 -8.11 1.90 -10.50
C GLY A 8 -6.63 1.78 -10.86
N ASP A 9 -6.10 2.76 -11.59
CA ASP A 9 -4.71 2.74 -12.08
C ASP A 9 -3.77 3.54 -11.16
N VAL A 10 -2.63 2.94 -10.80
CA VAL A 10 -1.56 3.55 -10.00
C VAL A 10 -0.34 3.83 -10.89
N ASP A 11 -0.25 5.05 -11.40
CA ASP A 11 0.82 5.49 -12.29
C ASP A 11 1.50 6.79 -11.80
N ALA A 12 2.27 7.47 -12.65
CA ALA A 12 2.97 8.71 -12.27
C ALA A 12 2.03 9.90 -11.99
N GLY A 13 0.82 9.92 -12.56
CA GLY A 13 -0.21 10.92 -12.31
C GLY A 13 -1.02 10.65 -11.05
N THR A 14 -1.30 9.38 -10.73
CA THR A 14 -2.12 9.00 -9.56
C THR A 14 -1.32 8.68 -8.30
N ALA A 15 -0.03 8.29 -8.41
CA ALA A 15 0.83 8.00 -7.25
C ALA A 15 0.89 9.11 -6.17
N PRO A 16 0.92 10.43 -6.50
CA PRO A 16 0.87 11.50 -5.49
C PRO A 16 -0.42 11.52 -4.66
N MET A 17 -1.53 10.99 -5.19
CA MET A 17 -2.78 10.85 -4.44
C MET A 17 -2.71 9.67 -3.45
N LEU A 18 -2.10 8.56 -3.87
CA LEU A 18 -1.84 7.41 -3.00
C LEU A 18 -0.92 7.80 -1.83
N ASP A 19 0.20 8.47 -2.09
CA ASP A 19 1.14 8.92 -1.03
C ASP A 19 0.46 9.80 0.01
N ARG A 20 -0.34 10.78 -0.42
CA ARG A 20 -1.10 11.65 0.50
C ARG A 20 -2.08 10.87 1.38
N ALA A 21 -2.80 9.90 0.82
CA ALA A 21 -3.78 9.14 1.58
C ALA A 21 -3.12 8.18 2.58
N LEU A 22 -1.99 7.59 2.22
CA LEU A 22 -1.19 6.75 3.12
C LEU A 22 -0.53 7.58 4.22
N GLN A 23 -0.03 8.77 3.90
CA GLN A 23 0.49 9.72 4.87
C GLN A 23 -0.60 10.15 5.87
N GLN A 24 -1.80 10.49 5.39
CA GLN A 24 -2.95 10.82 6.25
C GLN A 24 -3.35 9.68 7.19
N ALA A 25 -3.23 8.41 6.75
CA ALA A 25 -3.49 7.27 7.61
C ALA A 25 -2.41 7.12 8.71
N LEU A 26 -1.12 7.33 8.38
CA LEU A 26 -0.02 7.33 9.35
C LEU A 26 -0.16 8.49 10.36
N ASP A 27 -0.45 9.71 9.88
CA ASP A 27 -0.59 10.92 10.70
C ASP A 27 -1.74 10.82 11.72
N GLN A 28 -2.73 9.95 11.48
CA GLN A 28 -3.79 9.60 12.43
C GLN A 28 -3.34 8.62 13.54
N GLY A 29 -2.03 8.37 13.68
CA GLY A 29 -1.46 7.48 14.69
C GLY A 29 -1.62 5.99 14.38
N GLN A 30 -1.79 5.63 13.11
CA GLN A 30 -1.93 4.22 12.71
C GLN A 30 -0.56 3.56 12.48
N ASP A 31 -0.01 2.96 13.53
CA ASP A 31 1.26 2.22 13.45
C ASP A 31 1.16 0.90 12.66
N ARG A 32 -0.01 0.52 12.13
CA ARG A 32 -0.21 -0.71 11.33
C ARG A 32 -1.12 -0.47 10.13
N LEU A 33 -0.60 -0.73 8.93
CA LEU A 33 -1.24 -0.54 7.63
C LEU A 33 -1.34 -1.84 6.84
N GLU A 34 -2.53 -2.13 6.32
CA GLU A 34 -2.74 -3.15 5.28
C GLU A 34 -3.19 -2.47 3.98
N ILE A 35 -2.41 -2.62 2.92
CA ILE A 35 -2.70 -2.06 1.61
C ILE A 35 -3.33 -3.15 0.73
N ASP A 36 -4.60 -2.97 0.38
CA ASP A 36 -5.33 -3.87 -0.48
C ASP A 36 -5.33 -3.37 -1.93
N LEU A 37 -4.62 -4.09 -2.80
CA LEU A 37 -4.50 -3.77 -4.22
C LEU A 37 -5.40 -4.66 -5.11
N ALA A 38 -6.44 -5.28 -4.55
CA ALA A 38 -7.36 -6.14 -5.32
C ALA A 38 -8.11 -5.40 -6.45
N GLY A 39 -8.39 -4.10 -6.28
CA GLY A 39 -9.07 -3.28 -7.28
C GLY A 39 -8.14 -2.61 -8.30
N VAL A 40 -6.82 -2.86 -8.23
CA VAL A 40 -5.84 -2.18 -9.07
C VAL A 40 -5.72 -2.84 -10.44
N THR A 41 -5.93 -2.05 -11.50
CA THR A 41 -5.89 -2.49 -12.90
C THR A 41 -4.51 -2.31 -13.54
N HIS A 42 -3.82 -1.20 -13.24
CA HIS A 42 -2.44 -0.92 -13.63
C HIS A 42 -1.61 -0.46 -12.43
N PHE A 43 -0.33 -0.83 -12.37
CA PHE A 43 0.57 -0.42 -11.30
C PHE A 43 1.99 -0.23 -11.83
N SER A 44 2.50 1.01 -11.77
CA SER A 44 3.82 1.37 -12.29
C SER A 44 4.88 1.49 -11.17
N CYS A 45 6.13 1.76 -11.56
CA CYS A 45 7.21 2.06 -10.62
C CYS A 45 6.92 3.27 -9.71
N ALA A 46 6.07 4.22 -10.14
CA ALA A 46 5.69 5.36 -9.30
C ALA A 46 4.89 4.91 -8.07
N GLY A 47 3.93 4.00 -8.25
CA GLY A 47 3.21 3.37 -7.14
C GLY A 47 4.12 2.56 -6.23
N LEU A 48 5.12 1.87 -6.81
CA LEU A 48 6.09 1.08 -6.06
C LEU A 48 6.93 1.95 -5.11
N VAL A 49 7.40 3.10 -5.59
CA VAL A 49 8.14 4.08 -4.77
C VAL A 49 7.29 4.58 -3.60
N VAL A 50 5.99 4.84 -3.83
CA VAL A 50 5.07 5.25 -2.76
C VAL A 50 4.90 4.16 -1.69
N LEU A 51 4.78 2.88 -2.09
CA LEU A 51 4.69 1.78 -1.12
C LEU A 51 5.97 1.64 -0.29
N VAL A 52 7.14 1.76 -0.91
CA VAL A 52 8.44 1.70 -0.20
C VAL A 52 8.55 2.85 0.79
N GLN A 53 8.31 4.08 0.36
CA GLN A 53 8.37 5.25 1.26
C GLN A 53 7.33 5.18 2.38
N THR A 54 6.15 4.61 2.13
CA THR A 54 5.16 4.39 3.20
C THR A 54 5.64 3.36 4.20
N ALA A 55 6.28 2.27 3.75
CA ALA A 55 6.85 1.25 4.63
C ALA A 55 7.98 1.84 5.50
N GLU A 56 8.84 2.70 4.95
CA GLU A 56 9.89 3.41 5.69
C GLU A 56 9.35 4.39 6.75
N ARG A 57 8.18 5.00 6.49
CA ARG A 57 7.51 5.92 7.43
C ARG A 57 6.65 5.20 8.48
N CYS A 58 6.20 3.98 8.20
CA CYS A 58 5.36 3.19 9.11
C CYS A 58 6.18 2.65 10.28
N ARG A 59 5.68 2.83 11.52
CA ARG A 59 6.40 2.45 12.74
C ARG A 59 6.19 1.01 13.20
N GLY A 60 5.22 0.32 12.60
CA GLY A 60 4.89 -1.08 12.89
C GLY A 60 4.58 -1.86 11.62
N ASP A 61 3.56 -2.71 11.66
CA ASP A 61 3.26 -3.64 10.56
C ASP A 61 2.77 -2.90 9.30
N PHE A 62 3.57 -2.93 8.22
CA PHE A 62 3.14 -2.56 6.88
C PHE A 62 2.98 -3.85 6.05
N VAL A 63 1.81 -4.08 5.44
CA VAL A 63 1.54 -5.30 4.66
C VAL A 63 0.81 -4.95 3.36
N VAL A 64 1.24 -5.51 2.23
CA VAL A 64 0.56 -5.35 0.93
C VAL A 64 -0.07 -6.67 0.51
N VAL A 65 -1.40 -6.67 0.32
CA VAL A 65 -2.19 -7.89 0.06
C VAL A 65 -2.90 -7.88 -1.29
N ARG A 66 -3.40 -9.06 -1.67
CA ARG A 66 -4.22 -9.35 -2.88
C ARG A 66 -3.61 -8.95 -4.24
N THR A 67 -2.42 -8.36 -4.25
CA THR A 67 -1.58 -7.95 -5.38
C THR A 67 -1.58 -8.89 -6.58
N ALA A 68 -1.82 -8.31 -7.76
CA ALA A 68 -1.59 -8.98 -9.04
C ALA A 68 -0.13 -9.46 -9.19
N ALA A 69 0.08 -10.53 -9.97
CA ALA A 69 1.38 -11.19 -10.10
C ALA A 69 2.51 -10.25 -10.61
N ALA A 70 2.17 -9.27 -11.45
CA ALA A 70 3.11 -8.24 -11.91
C ALA A 70 3.65 -7.37 -10.76
N VAL A 71 2.76 -6.88 -9.88
CA VAL A 71 3.13 -6.07 -8.70
C VAL A 71 3.98 -6.88 -7.73
N ARG A 72 3.61 -8.16 -7.51
CA ARG A 72 4.43 -9.08 -6.71
C ARG A 72 5.83 -9.29 -7.29
N ARG A 73 5.97 -9.29 -8.62
CA ARG A 73 7.28 -9.44 -9.28
C ARG A 73 8.13 -8.18 -9.14
N LEU A 74 7.53 -7.00 -9.24
CA LEU A 74 8.22 -5.73 -8.96
C LEU A 74 8.67 -5.61 -7.49
N LEU A 75 7.80 -5.94 -6.54
CA LEU A 75 8.13 -5.94 -5.10
C LEU A 75 9.29 -6.90 -4.75
N ARG A 76 9.34 -8.09 -5.36
CA ARG A 76 10.46 -9.04 -5.16
C ARG A 76 11.80 -8.57 -5.72
N VAL A 77 11.81 -7.70 -6.73
CA VAL A 77 13.06 -7.16 -7.30
C VAL A 77 13.72 -6.15 -6.35
N LEU A 78 12.98 -5.61 -5.37
CA LEU A 78 13.49 -4.69 -4.36
C LEU A 78 13.93 -5.35 -3.04
N ASP A 79 13.67 -6.66 -2.88
CA ASP A 79 14.00 -7.49 -1.71
C ASP A 79 13.97 -6.82 -0.30
N PRO A 80 12.84 -6.21 0.13
CA PRO A 80 12.62 -5.93 1.54
C PRO A 80 12.33 -7.23 2.33
N PRO A 81 12.73 -7.34 3.60
CA PRO A 81 12.57 -8.56 4.40
C PRO A 81 11.10 -9.00 4.57
N PRO A 82 10.83 -10.29 4.84
CA PRO A 82 9.47 -10.83 4.84
C PRO A 82 8.58 -10.18 5.90
N LEU A 83 7.50 -9.55 5.44
CA LEU A 83 6.52 -8.86 6.28
C LEU A 83 5.60 -9.87 6.99
N PRO A 84 5.27 -9.67 8.28
CA PRO A 84 4.42 -10.59 9.03
C PRO A 84 2.97 -10.55 8.53
N SER A 85 2.34 -11.71 8.38
CA SER A 85 0.94 -11.84 7.97
C SER A 85 0.00 -11.45 9.11
N ALA A 86 -0.75 -10.36 8.95
CA ALA A 86 -1.67 -9.86 9.98
C ALA A 86 -3.09 -10.44 9.87
N SER A 87 -3.63 -10.86 11.01
CA SER A 87 -5.04 -11.25 11.19
C SER A 87 -5.93 -10.00 11.22
N SER A 88 -7.04 -9.99 10.49
CA SER A 88 -7.78 -8.75 10.21
C SER A 88 -8.96 -8.48 11.15
N GLU A 89 -8.84 -7.43 11.96
CA GLU A 89 -9.94 -6.55 12.36
C GLU A 89 -9.45 -5.10 12.23
N GLY A 90 -10.14 -4.28 11.43
CA GLY A 90 -9.65 -2.94 11.09
C GLY A 90 -10.67 -2.09 10.36
N VAL A 91 -10.60 -0.78 10.61
CA VAL A 91 -11.42 0.24 9.94
C VAL A 91 -11.04 0.31 8.46
N THR A 92 -12.04 0.32 7.59
CA THR A 92 -11.88 0.37 6.12
C THR A 92 -11.89 1.81 5.64
N ALA A 93 -10.83 2.24 4.97
CA ALA A 93 -10.81 3.43 4.13
C ALA A 93 -10.80 3.01 2.65
N GLU A 94 -11.88 3.31 1.92
CA GLU A 94 -12.00 3.03 0.49
C GLU A 94 -11.55 4.25 -0.33
N LEU A 95 -10.57 4.06 -1.20
CA LEU A 95 -10.10 5.08 -2.14
C LEU A 95 -10.32 4.57 -3.56
N ARG A 96 -11.14 5.31 -4.31
CA ARG A 96 -11.39 5.09 -5.73
C ARG A 96 -10.63 6.16 -6.51
N PHE A 97 -9.74 5.70 -7.39
CA PHE A 97 -8.97 6.51 -8.32
C PHE A 97 -9.60 6.42 -9.73
#